data_AF-A0A077RA70-F1
#
_entry.id   AF-A0A077RA70-F1
#
_cell.length_a   1.000
_cell.length_b   1.000
_cell.length_c   1.000
_cell.angle_alpha   90.00
_cell.angle_beta   90.00
_cell.angle_gamma   90.00
#
_symmetry.space_group_name_H-M   'P 1'
#
loop_
_entity.id
_entity.type
_entity.pdbx_description
1 polymer ?
#
loop_
_entity_poly.entity_id
_entity_poly.type
_entity_poly.pdbx_seq_one_letter_code
_entity_poly.pdbx_strand_id
1 'polypeptide(L)'
;MSDGTKKRVIIVGAGASGMSAAHALSLSPDKFSVTVYDKQCTLGGSATSYQLPDPAKYRSQYINDGVQGASPVFYNTFKVFESVLGFKAQEVGMQISFGKGKESFWSNVFPSELVEKYSDDIKKFGTTLKTIKRFEVFFAVIPVHKMLKMFGFSDEFGERMVYPLVALFFGTGNDTKHISSAILERVFLDPSMRLFEFSPDSLLASVPTMMAFPELARVYAAWEDEVTKNNNVEIETSREVTQIERNTSHARKRGGNILITSRRVDKDGKALTVGDEQERVQVFDELILACDADTSLKILNKAATWKERKILGSITYRWDITTTHNDYDYMCKHYQMTYDAKYNAKKRKDKQTQESFEFAKNNWKPLYLIKMYQDDPSLIEMSFDLTNYQPQFSGAGPTGPREKGARSPCSAPPRERQGPKGKQGDSQEKHLSQLTSNNPDDLKDPPVQDHVFQTIFLNQELSEKWTKDEISKDKIILEKWWKQQSHRWTHYAYVVPWLWLINGANHTNYCGGWTLVNMQEVAIVSGYAAAVAIGAKYPFQDDKDCARLFNLYNALAHLSFKNAKKALKG
;
A
#
# COMPACT_ATOMS: atom_id res chain seq x y z
N MET A 1 -34.91 -18.06 19.29
CA MET A 1 -34.61 -18.74 18.02
C MET A 1 -34.87 -17.73 16.93
N SER A 2 -33.82 -17.11 16.38
CA SER A 2 -33.98 -16.20 15.23
C SER A 2 -34.20 -17.04 13.99
N ASP A 3 -35.22 -16.69 13.21
CA ASP A 3 -35.63 -17.33 11.97
C ASP A 3 -34.44 -17.66 11.06
N GLY A 4 -34.44 -18.87 10.48
CA GLY A 4 -33.29 -19.58 9.90
C GLY A 4 -32.80 -19.06 8.55
N THR A 5 -32.76 -17.75 8.33
CA THR A 5 -32.29 -17.13 7.08
C THR A 5 -30.91 -16.48 7.23
N LYS A 6 -30.00 -16.80 6.30
CA LYS A 6 -28.66 -16.21 6.24
C LYS A 6 -28.77 -14.71 5.98
N LYS A 7 -28.01 -13.90 6.71
CA LYS A 7 -27.88 -12.46 6.46
C LYS A 7 -27.18 -12.23 5.11
N ARG A 8 -27.80 -11.49 4.20
CA ARG A 8 -27.24 -11.16 2.89
C ARG A 8 -26.38 -9.91 2.97
N VAL A 9 -25.13 -10.02 2.58
CA VAL A 9 -24.14 -8.95 2.69
C VAL A 9 -23.57 -8.65 1.31
N ILE A 10 -23.57 -7.38 0.90
CA ILE A 10 -22.85 -6.93 -0.29
C ILE A 10 -21.57 -6.20 0.13
N ILE A 11 -20.45 -6.58 -0.49
CA ILE A 11 -19.16 -5.90 -0.38
C ILE A 11 -18.86 -5.26 -1.74
N VAL A 12 -18.58 -3.95 -1.74
CA VAL A 12 -18.23 -3.21 -2.96
C VAL A 12 -16.76 -2.84 -2.93
N GLY A 13 -15.97 -3.50 -3.78
CA GLY A 13 -14.52 -3.47 -3.82
C GLY A 13 -13.92 -4.79 -3.31
N ALA A 14 -13.05 -5.40 -4.11
CA ALA A 14 -12.33 -6.65 -3.84
C ALA A 14 -10.82 -6.41 -3.71
N GLY A 15 -10.42 -5.24 -3.19
CA GLY A 15 -9.08 -5.01 -2.68
C GLY A 15 -8.83 -5.72 -1.35
N ALA A 16 -7.67 -5.48 -0.74
CA ALA A 16 -7.27 -6.10 0.53
C ALA A 16 -8.33 -6.03 1.64
N SER A 17 -9.00 -4.88 1.79
CA SER A 17 -10.07 -4.67 2.78
C SER A 17 -11.36 -5.42 2.45
N GLY A 18 -11.73 -5.49 1.16
CA GLY A 18 -12.91 -6.25 0.72
C GLY A 18 -12.70 -7.75 0.91
N MET A 19 -11.52 -8.25 0.53
CA MET A 19 -11.17 -9.66 0.65
C MET A 19 -11.01 -10.11 2.11
N SER A 20 -10.50 -9.25 3.00
CA SER A 20 -10.47 -9.58 4.43
C SER A 20 -11.87 -9.58 5.07
N ALA A 21 -12.75 -8.66 4.68
CA ALA A 21 -14.15 -8.68 5.10
C ALA A 21 -14.87 -9.95 4.61
N ALA A 22 -14.70 -10.30 3.32
CA ALA A 22 -15.24 -11.52 2.73
C ALA A 22 -14.73 -12.77 3.45
N HIS A 23 -13.44 -12.83 3.79
CA HIS A 23 -12.85 -13.92 4.54
C HIS A 23 -13.46 -14.07 5.94
N ALA A 24 -13.61 -12.99 6.73
CA ALA A 24 -14.25 -13.14 8.04
C ALA A 24 -15.70 -13.63 7.96
N LEU A 25 -16.44 -13.24 6.91
CA LEU A 25 -17.82 -13.68 6.69
C LEU A 25 -17.90 -15.11 6.14
N SER A 26 -16.93 -15.56 5.34
CA SER A 26 -16.87 -16.93 4.79
C SER A 26 -16.72 -18.01 5.87
N LEU A 27 -16.20 -17.65 7.04
CA LEU A 27 -16.01 -18.54 8.19
C LEU A 27 -17.31 -18.86 8.95
N SER A 28 -18.45 -18.29 8.55
CA SER A 28 -19.77 -18.60 9.15
C SER A 28 -20.83 -18.78 8.06
N PRO A 29 -20.72 -19.84 7.23
CA PRO A 29 -21.59 -20.07 6.07
C PRO A 29 -23.05 -20.35 6.42
N ASP A 30 -23.33 -20.69 7.68
CA ASP A 30 -24.65 -20.83 8.28
C ASP A 30 -25.32 -19.47 8.59
N LYS A 31 -24.54 -18.39 8.69
CA LYS A 31 -25.02 -17.06 9.09
C LYS A 31 -25.04 -16.04 7.97
N PHE A 32 -24.16 -16.17 6.98
CA PHE A 32 -23.97 -15.14 5.95
C PHE A 32 -24.08 -15.72 4.54
N SER A 33 -24.70 -14.94 3.66
CA SER A 33 -24.61 -15.07 2.20
C SER A 33 -24.00 -13.78 1.68
N VAL A 34 -22.85 -13.85 1.03
CA VAL A 34 -22.02 -12.70 0.70
C VAL A 34 -21.88 -12.59 -0.81
N THR A 35 -22.06 -11.39 -1.33
CA THR A 35 -21.72 -11.03 -2.70
C THR A 35 -20.62 -9.98 -2.66
N VAL A 36 -19.60 -10.11 -3.51
CA VAL A 36 -18.52 -9.15 -3.65
C VAL A 36 -18.49 -8.65 -5.08
N TYR A 37 -18.66 -7.35 -5.28
CA TYR A 37 -18.57 -6.70 -6.59
C TYR A 37 -17.33 -5.85 -6.70
N ASP A 38 -16.55 -6.05 -7.76
CA ASP A 38 -15.46 -5.16 -8.15
C ASP A 38 -15.60 -4.77 -9.61
N LYS A 39 -15.36 -3.49 -9.90
CA LYS A 39 -15.38 -2.96 -11.27
C LYS A 39 -14.19 -3.43 -12.09
N GLN A 40 -13.06 -3.71 -11.44
CA GLN A 40 -11.86 -4.22 -12.09
C GLN A 40 -12.05 -5.69 -12.45
N CYS A 41 -11.33 -6.15 -13.47
CA CYS A 41 -11.36 -7.56 -13.88
C CYS A 41 -10.58 -8.48 -12.95
N THR A 42 -9.62 -7.92 -12.20
CA THR A 42 -8.78 -8.62 -11.25
C THR A 42 -9.09 -8.18 -9.83
N LEU A 43 -8.91 -9.09 -8.87
CA LEU A 43 -8.94 -8.78 -7.45
C LEU A 43 -7.65 -8.07 -7.02
N GLY A 44 -7.66 -7.49 -5.81
CA GLY A 44 -6.47 -6.93 -5.16
C GLY A 44 -6.42 -5.40 -5.11
N GLY A 45 -7.21 -4.70 -5.93
CA GLY A 45 -7.24 -3.23 -5.93
C GLY A 45 -5.88 -2.66 -6.32
N SER A 46 -5.18 -2.02 -5.36
CA SER A 46 -3.82 -1.51 -5.58
C SER A 46 -2.73 -2.59 -5.49
N ALA A 47 -3.06 -3.78 -5.00
CA ALA A 47 -2.12 -4.89 -4.83
C ALA A 47 -2.15 -5.80 -6.07
N THR A 48 -1.50 -5.35 -7.15
CA THR A 48 -1.51 -6.01 -8.46
C THR A 48 -0.12 -6.53 -8.87
N SER A 49 -0.12 -7.50 -9.78
CA SER A 49 1.08 -7.94 -10.50
C SER A 49 0.91 -7.71 -12.00
N TYR A 50 1.97 -7.25 -12.64
CA TYR A 50 2.06 -7.02 -14.08
C TYR A 50 2.97 -8.06 -14.74
N GLN A 51 2.56 -8.57 -15.90
CA GLN A 51 3.33 -9.50 -16.71
C GLN A 51 4.42 -8.76 -17.49
N LEU A 52 5.68 -9.08 -17.22
CA LEU A 52 6.80 -8.48 -17.95
C LEU A 52 6.80 -8.91 -19.43
N PRO A 53 7.16 -8.00 -20.37
CA PRO A 53 7.09 -8.27 -21.81
C PRO A 53 8.17 -9.24 -22.31
N ASP A 54 9.29 -9.37 -21.61
CA ASP A 54 10.41 -10.22 -21.99
C ASP A 54 11.00 -10.90 -20.73
N PRO A 55 10.38 -11.99 -20.24
CA PRO A 55 10.89 -12.67 -19.06
C PRO A 55 12.34 -13.16 -19.16
N ALA A 56 12.85 -13.46 -20.36
CA ALA A 56 14.22 -13.92 -20.55
C ALA A 56 15.21 -12.79 -20.27
N LYS A 57 14.96 -11.60 -20.84
CA LYS A 57 15.77 -10.40 -20.62
C LYS A 57 15.78 -9.98 -19.15
N TYR A 58 14.59 -9.87 -18.56
CA TYR A 58 14.45 -9.36 -17.19
C TYR A 58 14.70 -10.41 -16.11
N ARG A 59 14.84 -11.69 -16.48
CA ARG A 59 14.93 -12.85 -15.56
C ARG A 59 13.78 -12.95 -14.56
N SER A 60 12.62 -12.42 -14.93
CA SER A 60 11.40 -12.50 -14.13
C SER A 60 10.17 -12.49 -15.03
N GLN A 61 9.15 -13.26 -14.67
CA GLN A 61 7.87 -13.23 -15.37
C GLN A 61 7.02 -12.02 -14.98
N TYR A 62 7.21 -11.44 -13.79
CA TYR A 62 6.30 -10.44 -13.28
C TYR A 62 7.01 -9.39 -12.42
N ILE A 63 6.31 -8.28 -12.25
CA ILE A 63 6.54 -7.34 -11.14
C ILE A 63 5.25 -7.20 -10.34
N ASN A 64 5.37 -7.00 -9.04
CA ASN A 64 4.31 -6.35 -8.27
C ASN A 64 4.40 -4.84 -8.56
N ASP A 65 3.39 -4.25 -9.19
CA ASP A 65 3.45 -2.90 -9.77
C ASP A 65 2.76 -1.81 -8.94
N GLY A 66 2.06 -2.21 -7.87
CA GLY A 66 1.44 -1.30 -6.90
C GLY A 66 2.00 -1.52 -5.50
N VAL A 67 1.33 -2.36 -4.71
CA VAL A 67 1.88 -2.80 -3.40
C VAL A 67 3.02 -3.78 -3.64
N GLN A 68 4.17 -3.58 -2.99
CA GLN A 68 5.38 -4.39 -3.25
C GLN A 68 5.86 -5.18 -2.03
N GLY A 69 5.64 -4.64 -0.83
CA GLY A 69 6.12 -5.24 0.42
C GLY A 69 5.61 -4.51 1.65
N ALA A 70 6.15 -4.89 2.81
CA ALA A 70 5.74 -4.37 4.11
C ALA A 70 6.84 -4.44 5.16
N SER A 71 6.65 -3.69 6.25
CA SER A 71 7.42 -3.87 7.48
C SER A 71 7.08 -5.22 8.13
N PRO A 72 8.04 -5.90 8.80
CA PRO A 72 7.78 -7.16 9.53
C PRO A 72 6.65 -7.10 10.56
N VAL A 73 6.25 -5.91 11.01
CA VAL A 73 5.16 -5.70 11.99
C VAL A 73 3.74 -5.77 11.38
N PHE A 74 3.61 -6.05 10.08
CA PHE A 74 2.30 -6.18 9.41
C PHE A 74 1.69 -7.57 9.68
N TYR A 75 1.45 -7.83 10.97
CA TYR A 75 1.12 -9.15 11.49
C TYR A 75 -0.15 -9.74 10.86
N ASN A 76 -1.22 -8.95 10.68
CA ASN A 76 -2.45 -9.46 10.05
C ASN A 76 -2.21 -9.82 8.58
N THR A 77 -1.44 -9.00 7.86
CA THR A 77 -1.09 -9.23 6.46
C THR A 77 -0.32 -10.53 6.31
N PHE A 78 0.74 -10.74 7.09
CA PHE A 78 1.49 -11.98 7.06
C PHE A 78 0.68 -13.17 7.57
N LYS A 79 -0.18 -12.99 8.58
CA LYS A 79 -1.05 -14.08 9.04
C LYS A 79 -1.98 -14.57 7.93
N VAL A 80 -2.57 -13.65 7.16
CA VAL A 80 -3.34 -14.01 5.97
C VAL A 80 -2.46 -14.73 4.95
N PHE A 81 -1.35 -14.12 4.53
CA PHE A 81 -0.52 -14.70 3.46
C PHE A 81 -0.02 -16.09 3.84
N GLU A 82 0.49 -16.25 5.06
CA GLU A 82 1.19 -17.45 5.48
C GLU A 82 0.26 -18.53 6.02
N SER A 83 -0.64 -18.17 6.94
CA SER A 83 -1.45 -19.16 7.66
C SER A 83 -2.75 -19.48 6.93
N VAL A 84 -3.27 -18.56 6.12
CA VAL A 84 -4.54 -18.74 5.41
C VAL A 84 -4.28 -19.16 3.97
N LEU A 85 -3.36 -18.48 3.28
CA LEU A 85 -3.17 -18.66 1.84
C LEU A 85 -1.99 -19.55 1.47
N GLY A 86 -1.03 -19.76 2.37
CA GLY A 86 0.15 -20.61 2.18
C GLY A 86 1.28 -19.96 1.36
N PHE A 87 1.39 -18.64 1.39
CA PHE A 87 2.43 -17.85 0.73
C PHE A 87 3.42 -17.30 1.76
N LYS A 88 4.67 -17.04 1.35
CA LYS A 88 5.69 -16.47 2.24
C LYS A 88 6.30 -15.21 1.63
N ALA A 89 6.30 -14.13 2.40
CA ALA A 89 7.08 -12.94 2.06
C ALA A 89 8.58 -13.20 2.31
N GLN A 90 9.43 -12.38 1.72
CA GLN A 90 10.88 -12.57 1.74
C GLN A 90 11.59 -11.33 2.26
N GLU A 91 12.60 -11.55 3.08
CA GLU A 91 13.42 -10.45 3.62
C GLU A 91 14.23 -9.80 2.50
N VAL A 92 14.23 -8.47 2.49
CA VAL A 92 15.05 -7.64 1.62
C VAL A 92 15.64 -6.50 2.44
N GLY A 93 16.95 -6.30 2.28
CA GLY A 93 17.67 -5.23 2.95
C GLY A 93 17.38 -3.89 2.29
N MET A 94 16.76 -2.96 3.03
CA MET A 94 16.33 -1.69 2.46
C MET A 94 17.45 -0.65 2.42
N GLN A 95 18.18 -0.62 1.30
CA GLN A 95 19.13 0.44 1.00
C GLN A 95 18.44 1.59 0.26
N ILE A 96 18.66 2.81 0.73
CA ILE A 96 18.00 4.02 0.22
C ILE A 96 19.06 5.04 -0.18
N SER A 97 18.88 5.62 -1.36
CA SER A 97 19.64 6.77 -1.84
C SER A 97 18.75 8.01 -1.85
N PHE A 98 19.14 9.05 -1.12
CA PHE A 98 18.47 10.34 -1.12
C PHE A 98 19.33 11.36 -1.84
N GLY A 99 18.74 12.11 -2.76
CA GLY A 99 19.41 13.17 -3.52
C GLY A 99 20.55 12.67 -4.41
N LYS A 100 21.22 13.64 -5.02
CA LYS A 100 22.37 13.42 -5.90
C LYS A 100 23.32 14.62 -5.82
N GLY A 101 24.62 14.33 -5.79
CA GLY A 101 25.65 15.37 -5.63
C GLY A 101 25.84 15.79 -4.18
N LYS A 102 26.94 16.51 -3.90
CA LYS A 102 27.41 16.76 -2.52
C LYS A 102 26.43 17.54 -1.64
N GLU A 103 25.59 18.38 -2.24
CA GLU A 103 24.67 19.26 -1.51
C GLU A 103 23.38 18.56 -1.07
N SER A 104 23.02 17.44 -1.70
CA SER A 104 21.74 16.76 -1.43
C SER A 104 21.87 15.27 -1.15
N PHE A 105 23.02 14.66 -1.44
CA PHE A 105 23.19 13.22 -1.30
C PHE A 105 23.35 12.77 0.16
N TRP A 106 22.52 11.80 0.54
CA TRP A 106 22.69 11.01 1.76
C TRP A 106 22.06 9.62 1.63
N SER A 107 22.39 8.73 2.56
CA SER A 107 21.91 7.34 2.56
C SER A 107 21.79 6.83 3.99
N ASN A 108 21.02 5.76 4.16
CA ASN A 108 21.00 4.98 5.40
C ASN A 108 22.12 3.92 5.47
N VAL A 109 22.90 3.71 4.40
CA VAL A 109 23.96 2.68 4.36
C VAL A 109 25.25 3.19 5.00
N PHE A 110 25.58 4.46 4.81
CA PHE A 110 26.78 5.10 5.36
C PHE A 110 26.54 6.60 5.59
N PRO A 111 27.24 7.24 6.56
CA PRO A 111 27.08 8.67 6.79
C PRO A 111 27.76 9.48 5.68
N SER A 112 26.98 10.31 4.98
CA SER A 112 27.50 11.25 3.98
C SER A 112 27.97 12.57 4.60
N GLU A 113 28.62 13.43 3.81
CA GLU A 113 28.94 14.82 4.20
C GLU A 113 27.69 15.59 4.67
N LEU A 114 26.52 15.32 4.09
CA LEU A 114 25.26 15.98 4.46
C LEU A 114 24.73 15.49 5.82
N VAL A 115 24.85 14.19 6.10
CA VAL A 115 24.53 13.62 7.43
C VAL A 115 25.46 14.20 8.50
N GLU A 116 26.74 14.39 8.15
CA GLU A 116 27.71 15.04 9.02
C GLU A 116 27.38 16.52 9.27
N LYS A 117 26.94 17.26 8.24
CA LYS A 117 26.50 18.66 8.38
C LYS A 117 25.33 18.80 9.36
N TYR A 118 24.37 17.87 9.34
CA TYR A 118 23.14 17.94 10.15
C TYR A 118 23.13 17.06 11.40
N SER A 119 24.29 16.62 11.90
CA SER A 119 24.33 15.67 13.03
C SER A 119 23.62 16.17 14.29
N ASP A 120 23.71 17.46 14.58
CA ASP A 120 23.09 18.05 15.78
C ASP A 120 21.57 18.22 15.60
N ASP A 121 21.13 18.61 14.40
CA ASP A 121 19.71 18.65 14.05
C ASP A 121 19.08 17.25 14.07
N ILE A 122 19.77 16.21 13.61
CA ILE A 122 19.29 14.82 13.69
C ILE A 122 19.05 14.41 15.16
N LYS A 123 20.00 14.67 16.06
CA LYS A 123 19.84 14.37 17.50
C LYS A 123 18.68 15.14 18.13
N LYS A 124 18.56 16.43 17.79
CA LYS A 124 17.43 17.27 18.21
C LYS A 124 16.09 16.75 17.66
N PHE A 125 16.07 16.25 16.43
CA PHE A 125 14.89 15.67 15.80
C PHE A 125 14.43 14.41 16.54
N GLY A 126 15.35 13.53 16.94
CA GLY A 126 15.01 12.37 17.79
C GLY A 126 14.37 12.75 19.13
N THR A 127 14.78 13.86 19.74
CA THR A 127 14.15 14.40 20.95
C THR A 127 12.78 15.00 20.65
N THR A 128 12.62 15.65 19.49
CA THR A 128 11.36 16.20 19.00
C THR A 128 10.32 15.09 18.78
N LEU A 129 10.69 13.95 18.21
CA LEU A 129 9.81 12.78 18.05
C LEU A 129 9.24 12.30 19.40
N LYS A 130 10.06 12.26 20.46
CA LYS A 130 9.60 11.90 21.82
C LYS A 130 8.58 12.90 22.37
N THR A 131 8.78 14.20 22.11
CA THR A 131 7.83 15.25 22.48
C THR A 131 6.51 15.11 21.72
N ILE A 132 6.57 14.85 20.41
CA ILE A 132 5.38 14.60 19.59
C ILE A 132 4.58 13.44 20.15
N LYS A 133 5.24 12.32 20.47
CA LYS A 133 4.61 11.15 21.10
C LYS A 133 3.88 11.50 22.40
N ARG A 134 4.51 12.32 23.25
CA ARG A 134 3.93 12.73 24.53
C ARG A 134 2.68 13.59 24.38
N PHE A 135 2.61 14.40 23.32
CA PHE A 135 1.52 15.35 23.05
C PHE A 135 0.81 15.02 21.73
N GLU A 136 0.62 13.72 21.46
CA GLU A 136 0.20 13.20 20.16
C GLU A 136 -1.06 13.87 19.60
N VAL A 137 -2.10 14.04 20.42
CA VAL A 137 -3.38 14.65 20.01
C VAL A 137 -3.19 16.08 19.49
N PHE A 138 -2.30 16.85 20.10
CA PHE A 138 -1.99 18.21 19.66
C PHE A 138 -1.21 18.20 18.35
N PHE A 139 -0.20 17.33 18.23
CA PHE A 139 0.62 17.22 17.02
C PHE A 139 -0.07 16.49 15.85
N ALA A 140 -1.18 15.79 16.11
CA ALA A 140 -1.98 15.16 15.07
C ALA A 140 -2.53 16.17 14.05
N VAL A 141 -2.81 17.39 14.49
CA VAL A 141 -3.32 18.48 13.65
C VAL A 141 -2.25 19.49 13.24
N ILE A 142 -0.98 19.23 13.56
CA ILE A 142 0.15 20.10 13.20
C ILE A 142 0.91 19.49 12.02
N PRO A 143 1.02 20.21 10.89
CA PRO A 143 1.80 19.73 9.75
C PRO A 143 3.32 19.80 9.99
N VAL A 144 4.07 18.92 9.33
CA VAL A 144 5.54 18.80 9.49
C VAL A 144 6.27 20.14 9.38
N HIS A 145 6.00 20.97 8.36
CA HIS A 145 6.70 22.26 8.21
C HIS A 145 6.48 23.21 9.40
N LYS A 146 5.28 23.24 9.99
CA LYS A 146 5.02 24.06 11.18
C LYS A 146 5.75 23.50 12.39
N MET A 147 5.74 22.18 12.54
CA MET A 147 6.50 21.51 13.61
C MET A 147 7.99 21.84 13.50
N LEU A 148 8.59 21.75 12.30
CA LEU A 148 10.00 22.08 12.11
C LEU A 148 10.32 23.52 12.55
N LYS A 149 9.48 24.49 12.19
CA LYS A 149 9.63 25.89 12.63
C LYS A 149 9.43 26.07 14.13
N MET A 150 8.44 25.40 14.73
CA MET A 150 8.16 25.45 16.18
C MET A 150 9.35 24.97 17.02
N PHE A 151 10.07 23.96 16.54
CA PHE A 151 11.27 23.44 17.22
C PHE A 151 12.56 24.14 16.75
N GLY A 152 12.49 25.13 15.86
CA GLY A 152 13.64 25.91 15.40
C GLY A 152 14.62 25.11 14.54
N PHE A 153 14.12 24.26 13.65
CA PHE A 153 14.92 23.65 12.58
C PHE A 153 15.05 24.60 11.40
N SER A 154 16.15 24.52 10.65
CA SER A 154 16.31 25.28 9.40
C SER A 154 15.40 24.73 8.29
N ASP A 155 15.02 25.60 7.35
CA ASP A 155 14.26 25.16 6.17
C ASP A 155 15.08 24.16 5.34
N GLU A 156 16.40 24.35 5.24
CA GLU A 156 17.31 23.44 4.52
C GLU A 156 17.35 22.03 5.12
N PHE A 157 17.31 21.89 6.46
CA PHE A 157 17.22 20.57 7.11
C PHE A 157 15.88 19.89 6.76
N GLY A 158 14.79 20.66 6.77
CA GLY A 158 13.47 20.19 6.36
C GLY A 158 13.48 19.67 4.92
N GLU A 159 13.99 20.47 4.00
CA GLU A 159 14.03 20.20 2.56
C GLU A 159 14.96 19.06 2.18
N ARG A 160 16.13 18.96 2.80
CA ARG A 160 17.17 17.99 2.40
C ARG A 160 17.11 16.66 3.15
N MET A 161 16.55 16.65 4.36
CA MET A 161 16.53 15.46 5.22
C MET A 161 15.11 15.00 5.53
N VAL A 162 14.25 15.88 6.03
CA VAL A 162 12.95 15.47 6.60
C VAL A 162 11.88 15.23 5.53
N TYR A 163 11.70 16.10 4.54
CA TYR A 163 10.69 15.92 3.49
C TYR A 163 10.98 14.73 2.57
N PRO A 164 12.23 14.47 2.12
CA PRO A 164 12.56 13.27 1.37
C PRO A 164 12.28 11.98 2.17
N LEU A 165 12.58 11.99 3.47
CA LEU A 165 12.26 10.90 4.39
C LEU A 165 10.75 10.70 4.55
N VAL A 166 9.98 11.79 4.64
CA VAL A 166 8.52 11.73 4.70
C VAL A 166 7.93 11.20 3.39
N ALA A 167 8.49 11.58 2.23
CA ALA A 167 8.07 11.07 0.92
C ALA A 167 8.25 9.54 0.83
N LEU A 168 9.35 9.01 1.36
CA LEU A 168 9.61 7.57 1.41
C LEU A 168 8.46 6.78 2.05
N PHE A 169 7.83 7.33 3.09
CA PHE A 169 6.80 6.61 3.86
C PHE A 169 5.39 6.77 3.28
N PHE A 170 5.10 7.92 2.68
CA PHE A 170 3.74 8.31 2.31
C PHE A 170 3.56 8.53 0.82
N GLY A 171 4.62 8.39 0.03
CA GLY A 171 4.68 8.41 -1.43
C GLY A 171 4.24 9.71 -2.12
N THR A 172 3.80 10.73 -1.38
CA THR A 172 3.26 11.99 -1.94
C THR A 172 4.31 13.09 -1.90
N GLY A 173 5.15 13.13 -2.93
CA GLY A 173 6.33 14.00 -2.95
C GLY A 173 6.07 15.51 -2.84
N ASN A 174 4.87 15.97 -3.21
CA ASN A 174 4.46 17.37 -3.11
C ASN A 174 3.66 17.72 -1.83
N ASP A 175 3.22 16.71 -1.07
CA ASP A 175 2.39 16.91 0.13
C ASP A 175 3.15 16.66 1.44
N THR A 176 4.40 16.19 1.36
CA THR A 176 5.30 15.88 2.49
C THR A 176 5.24 16.91 3.62
N LYS A 177 5.36 18.20 3.28
CA LYS A 177 5.34 19.32 4.24
C LYS A 177 4.03 19.47 5.02
N HIS A 178 2.92 18.96 4.49
CA HIS A 178 1.58 19.09 5.06
C HIS A 178 1.11 17.86 5.84
N ILE A 179 1.92 16.80 5.88
CA ILE A 179 1.63 15.57 6.62
C ILE A 179 1.55 15.83 8.13
N SER A 180 0.71 15.08 8.83
CA SER A 180 0.58 15.15 10.29
C SER A 180 1.89 14.79 11.00
N SER A 181 2.29 15.61 11.97
CA SER A 181 3.51 15.37 12.76
C SER A 181 3.39 14.12 13.63
N ALA A 182 2.20 13.81 14.15
CA ALA A 182 1.97 12.57 14.91
C ALA A 182 2.19 11.32 14.04
N ILE A 183 1.86 11.39 12.75
CA ILE A 183 2.00 10.25 11.84
C ILE A 183 3.45 10.03 11.43
N LEU A 184 4.22 11.12 11.26
CA LEU A 184 5.67 11.05 11.15
C LEU A 184 6.33 10.42 12.39
N GLU A 185 5.81 10.66 13.59
CA GLU A 185 6.30 10.00 14.80
C GLU A 185 5.97 8.52 14.84
N ARG A 186 4.73 8.14 14.51
CA ARG A 186 4.28 6.74 14.58
C ARG A 186 5.08 5.81 13.69
N VAL A 187 5.47 6.24 12.49
CA VAL A 187 6.28 5.43 11.57
C VAL A 187 7.70 5.13 12.11
N PHE A 188 8.15 5.86 13.14
CA PHE A 188 9.39 5.59 13.85
C PHE A 188 9.20 4.83 15.17
N LEU A 189 8.16 5.16 15.93
CA LEU A 189 8.09 4.81 17.35
C LEU A 189 6.85 4.00 17.77
N ASP A 190 5.87 3.77 16.89
CA ASP A 190 4.70 2.95 17.20
C ASP A 190 4.97 1.46 16.90
N PRO A 191 4.89 0.55 17.87
CA PRO A 191 5.18 -0.88 17.64
C PRO A 191 4.35 -1.56 16.55
N SER A 192 3.16 -1.04 16.24
CA SER A 192 2.24 -1.61 15.26
C SER A 192 2.27 -0.90 13.90
N MET A 193 2.98 0.22 13.79
CA MET A 193 3.06 1.02 12.56
C MET A 193 4.48 1.42 12.18
N ARG A 194 5.48 1.05 12.99
CA ARG A 194 6.89 1.36 12.74
C ARG A 194 7.32 0.73 11.43
N LEU A 195 7.74 1.59 10.51
CA LEU A 195 8.32 1.21 9.24
C LEU A 195 9.86 1.24 9.34
N PHE A 196 10.40 2.16 10.12
CA PHE A 196 11.85 2.39 10.22
C PHE A 196 12.29 2.65 11.64
N GLU A 197 13.55 2.34 11.92
CA GLU A 197 14.18 2.69 13.18
C GLU A 197 14.91 4.02 13.04
N PHE A 198 14.65 4.93 13.97
CA PHE A 198 15.35 6.21 14.04
C PHE A 198 16.79 5.99 14.50
N SER A 199 17.74 6.64 13.83
CA SER A 199 19.15 6.66 14.21
C SER A 199 19.59 8.08 14.56
N PRO A 200 20.16 8.33 15.76
CA PRO A 200 20.75 9.64 16.08
C PRO A 200 22.01 9.94 15.25
N ASP A 201 22.61 8.93 14.61
CA ASP A 201 23.86 9.07 13.86
C ASP A 201 23.63 9.34 12.37
N SER A 202 22.52 8.86 11.81
CA SER A 202 22.24 8.85 10.36
C SER A 202 20.78 9.08 9.98
N LEU A 203 19.94 9.53 10.95
CA LEU A 203 18.48 9.71 10.85
C LEU A 203 17.68 8.39 10.70
N LEU A 204 18.18 7.46 9.89
CA LEU A 204 17.67 6.09 9.71
C LEU A 204 18.70 5.07 10.18
N ALA A 205 18.25 3.99 10.82
CA ALA A 205 19.10 2.85 11.14
C ALA A 205 19.69 2.20 9.88
N SER A 206 20.84 1.54 10.04
CA SER A 206 21.55 0.89 8.95
C SER A 206 20.75 -0.30 8.42
N VAL A 207 20.41 -0.25 7.13
CA VAL A 207 19.72 -1.27 6.32
C VAL A 207 18.61 -2.04 7.07
N PRO A 208 17.43 -1.43 7.28
CA PRO A 208 16.33 -2.10 7.95
C PRO A 208 15.78 -3.26 7.10
N THR A 209 15.31 -4.31 7.79
CA THR A 209 14.64 -5.45 7.15
C THR A 209 13.24 -5.05 6.69
N MET A 210 12.98 -5.22 5.40
CA MET A 210 11.65 -5.16 4.81
C MET A 210 11.26 -6.55 4.29
N MET A 211 9.96 -6.78 4.12
CA MET A 211 9.43 -8.01 3.56
C MET A 211 8.86 -7.74 2.18
N ALA A 212 9.50 -8.24 1.13
CA ALA A 212 8.96 -8.24 -0.22
C ALA A 212 7.83 -9.27 -0.33
N PHE A 213 6.72 -8.85 -0.92
CA PHE A 213 5.56 -9.72 -1.10
C PHE A 213 5.79 -10.73 -2.23
N PRO A 214 5.21 -11.93 -2.10
CA PRO A 214 5.14 -12.87 -3.22
C PRO A 214 4.22 -12.32 -4.33
N GLU A 215 4.05 -13.08 -5.40
CA GLU A 215 3.24 -12.64 -6.53
C GLU A 215 1.78 -12.40 -6.13
N LEU A 216 1.35 -11.15 -6.19
CA LEU A 216 0.02 -10.74 -5.72
C LEU A 216 -1.11 -11.31 -6.57
N ALA A 217 -0.93 -11.48 -7.88
CA ALA A 217 -1.92 -12.15 -8.73
C ALA A 217 -2.23 -13.59 -8.27
N ARG A 218 -1.24 -14.31 -7.73
CA ARG A 218 -1.44 -15.65 -7.14
C ARG A 218 -2.05 -15.56 -5.75
N VAL A 219 -1.60 -14.63 -4.93
CA VAL A 219 -2.13 -14.41 -3.57
C VAL A 219 -3.63 -14.16 -3.63
N TYR A 220 -4.09 -13.23 -4.47
CA TYR A 220 -5.52 -12.90 -4.55
C TYR A 220 -6.34 -13.98 -5.25
N ALA A 221 -5.78 -14.74 -6.20
CA ALA A 221 -6.44 -15.92 -6.75
C ALA A 221 -6.67 -16.99 -5.68
N ALA A 222 -5.65 -17.30 -4.87
CA ALA A 222 -5.80 -18.24 -3.76
C ALA A 222 -6.74 -17.71 -2.67
N TRP A 223 -6.79 -16.39 -2.47
CA TRP A 223 -7.72 -15.78 -1.53
C TRP A 223 -9.17 -15.91 -2.01
N GLU A 224 -9.42 -15.76 -3.30
CA GLU A 224 -10.72 -16.05 -3.90
C GLU A 224 -11.14 -17.50 -3.67
N ASP A 225 -10.26 -18.47 -3.95
CA ASP A 225 -10.53 -19.89 -3.70
C ASP A 225 -10.87 -20.12 -2.22
N GLU A 226 -10.11 -19.51 -1.31
CA GLU A 226 -10.30 -19.65 0.13
C GLU A 226 -11.63 -19.09 0.63
N VAL A 227 -12.06 -17.91 0.15
CA VAL A 227 -13.34 -17.32 0.62
C VAL A 227 -14.56 -17.97 -0.02
N THR A 228 -14.42 -18.53 -1.22
CA THR A 228 -15.53 -19.15 -1.96
C THR A 228 -15.74 -20.62 -1.61
N LYS A 229 -14.75 -21.32 -1.02
CA LYS A 229 -14.80 -22.77 -0.75
C LYS A 229 -16.03 -23.27 0.03
N ASN A 230 -16.64 -22.42 0.86
CA ASN A 230 -17.80 -22.76 1.68
C ASN A 230 -19.15 -22.47 0.99
N ASN A 231 -19.14 -22.06 -0.29
CA ASN A 231 -20.32 -21.75 -1.11
C ASN A 231 -21.27 -20.68 -0.51
N ASN A 232 -20.74 -19.80 0.34
CA ASN A 232 -21.49 -18.71 0.94
C ASN A 232 -21.00 -17.32 0.52
N VAL A 233 -19.94 -17.26 -0.28
CA VAL A 233 -19.39 -16.04 -0.89
C VAL A 233 -19.37 -16.23 -2.40
N GLU A 234 -19.92 -15.25 -3.12
CA GLU A 234 -19.84 -15.12 -4.57
C GLU A 234 -19.09 -13.83 -4.91
N ILE A 235 -18.14 -13.89 -5.84
CA ILE A 235 -17.37 -12.74 -6.30
C ILE A 235 -17.64 -12.52 -7.78
N GLU A 236 -17.99 -11.29 -8.14
CA GLU A 236 -18.13 -10.87 -9.53
C GLU A 236 -17.22 -9.67 -9.80
N THR A 237 -16.14 -9.91 -10.54
CA THR A 237 -15.30 -8.88 -11.12
C THR A 237 -15.94 -8.28 -12.38
N SER A 238 -15.35 -7.21 -12.89
CA SER A 238 -15.84 -6.51 -14.09
C SER A 238 -17.28 -6.03 -13.93
N ARG A 239 -17.67 -5.70 -12.69
CA ARG A 239 -19.02 -5.34 -12.30
C ARG A 239 -19.03 -4.08 -11.46
N GLU A 240 -19.49 -2.99 -12.07
CA GLU A 240 -19.57 -1.69 -11.43
C GLU A 240 -20.91 -1.52 -10.71
N VAL A 241 -20.88 -1.12 -9.43
CA VAL A 241 -22.06 -0.63 -8.73
C VAL A 241 -22.31 0.83 -9.12
N THR A 242 -23.47 1.11 -9.68
CA THR A 242 -23.83 2.43 -10.22
C THR A 242 -24.73 3.23 -9.28
N GLN A 243 -25.52 2.55 -8.44
CA GLN A 243 -26.43 3.19 -7.49
C GLN A 243 -26.66 2.32 -6.25
N ILE A 244 -26.77 3.00 -5.10
CA ILE A 244 -27.11 2.39 -3.82
C ILE A 244 -28.31 3.13 -3.21
N GLU A 245 -29.37 2.40 -2.88
CA GLU A 245 -30.42 2.86 -1.98
C GLU A 245 -30.27 2.18 -0.62
N ARG A 246 -30.46 2.93 0.47
CA ARG A 246 -30.30 2.42 1.83
C ARG A 246 -31.49 2.80 2.67
N ASN A 247 -32.06 1.80 3.34
CA ASN A 247 -33.17 1.93 4.27
C ASN A 247 -34.43 2.59 3.64
N THR A 248 -34.60 2.46 2.33
CA THR A 248 -35.75 3.01 1.59
C THR A 248 -36.94 2.05 1.65
N SER A 249 -38.15 2.57 1.50
CA SER A 249 -39.35 1.74 1.35
C SER A 249 -39.23 0.78 0.16
N HIS A 250 -38.49 1.16 -0.89
CA HIS A 250 -38.23 0.32 -2.06
C HIS A 250 -37.37 -0.90 -1.71
N ALA A 251 -36.26 -0.71 -0.99
CA ALA A 251 -35.41 -1.81 -0.51
C ALA A 251 -36.18 -2.75 0.43
N ARG A 252 -36.94 -2.20 1.39
CA ARG A 252 -37.73 -2.97 2.36
C ARG A 252 -38.83 -3.80 1.70
N LYS A 253 -39.52 -3.27 0.68
CA LYS A 253 -40.51 -4.03 -0.11
C LYS A 253 -39.91 -5.22 -0.86
N ARG A 254 -38.62 -5.14 -1.21
CA ARG A 254 -37.85 -6.26 -1.79
C ARG A 254 -37.24 -7.18 -0.72
N GLY A 255 -37.55 -6.94 0.55
CA GLY A 255 -37.19 -7.83 1.66
C GLY A 255 -35.81 -7.61 2.26
N GLY A 256 -35.18 -6.44 2.09
CA GLY A 256 -33.89 -6.11 2.74
C GLY A 256 -33.73 -4.62 3.02
N ASN A 257 -32.54 -4.20 3.42
CA ASN A 257 -32.24 -2.80 3.80
C ASN A 257 -31.47 -2.05 2.72
N ILE A 258 -30.78 -2.76 1.83
CA ILE A 258 -29.89 -2.20 0.83
C ILE A 258 -30.37 -2.65 -0.54
N LEU A 259 -30.53 -1.72 -1.48
CA LEU A 259 -30.80 -2.03 -2.88
C LEU A 259 -29.62 -1.55 -3.73
N ILE A 260 -29.01 -2.47 -4.47
CA ILE A 260 -27.83 -2.25 -5.30
C ILE A 260 -28.23 -2.34 -6.76
N THR A 261 -27.84 -1.35 -7.54
CA THR A 261 -27.90 -1.38 -9.00
C THR A 261 -26.48 -1.50 -9.55
N SER A 262 -26.25 -2.43 -10.47
CA SER A 262 -24.92 -2.73 -11.00
C SER A 262 -24.94 -3.10 -12.47
N ARG A 263 -23.82 -2.92 -13.16
CA ARG A 263 -23.65 -3.26 -14.58
C ARG A 263 -22.29 -3.89 -14.85
N ARG A 264 -22.17 -4.61 -15.96
CA ARG A 264 -20.88 -5.10 -16.45
C ARG A 264 -20.08 -3.98 -17.11
N VAL A 265 -18.77 -4.00 -16.93
CA VAL A 265 -17.82 -3.05 -17.53
C VAL A 265 -16.62 -3.78 -18.14
N ASP A 266 -16.02 -3.18 -19.15
CA ASP A 266 -14.73 -3.63 -19.69
C ASP A 266 -13.57 -3.26 -18.75
N LYS A 267 -12.35 -3.66 -19.13
CA LYS A 267 -11.12 -3.35 -18.41
C LYS A 267 -10.82 -1.85 -18.23
N ASP A 268 -11.40 -0.99 -19.08
CA ASP A 268 -11.25 0.46 -19.00
C ASP A 268 -12.39 1.09 -18.16
N GLY A 269 -13.30 0.27 -17.62
CA GLY A 269 -14.45 0.70 -16.86
C GLY A 269 -15.60 1.22 -17.72
N LYS A 270 -15.59 1.01 -19.04
CA LYS A 270 -16.69 1.40 -19.94
C LYS A 270 -17.78 0.34 -19.88
N ALA A 271 -19.03 0.77 -19.94
CA ALA A 271 -20.16 -0.15 -19.99
C ALA A 271 -20.05 -1.03 -21.25
N LEU A 272 -20.20 -2.34 -21.07
CA LEU A 272 -20.28 -3.26 -22.21
C LEU A 272 -21.63 -3.03 -22.91
N THR A 273 -21.59 -2.67 -24.20
CA THR A 273 -22.79 -2.31 -24.99
C THR A 273 -23.36 -3.47 -25.81
N VAL A 274 -22.74 -4.66 -25.79
CA VAL A 274 -23.15 -5.84 -26.55
C VAL A 274 -22.89 -7.12 -25.75
N GLY A 275 -23.89 -8.00 -25.64
CA GLY A 275 -23.82 -9.30 -24.94
C GLY A 275 -24.19 -9.21 -23.46
N ASP A 276 -25.29 -9.88 -23.10
CA ASP A 276 -25.98 -9.84 -21.79
C ASP A 276 -26.09 -8.44 -21.15
N GLU A 277 -27.08 -7.71 -21.66
CA GLU A 277 -27.95 -6.88 -20.83
C GLU A 277 -28.15 -7.61 -19.47
N GLN A 278 -27.88 -7.01 -18.34
CA GLN A 278 -28.86 -6.12 -17.73
C GLN A 278 -28.18 -5.47 -16.54
N GLU A 279 -28.40 -4.17 -16.42
CA GLU A 279 -28.41 -3.54 -15.12
C GLU A 279 -29.13 -4.46 -14.13
N ARG A 280 -28.41 -4.94 -13.11
CA ARG A 280 -28.95 -5.88 -12.14
C ARG A 280 -29.24 -5.15 -10.86
N VAL A 281 -30.47 -5.31 -10.42
CA VAL A 281 -30.97 -4.79 -9.14
C VAL A 281 -31.06 -5.94 -8.15
N GLN A 282 -30.27 -5.88 -7.08
CA GLN A 282 -30.25 -6.89 -6.02
C GLN A 282 -30.44 -6.25 -4.64
N VAL A 283 -31.02 -7.02 -3.73
CA VAL A 283 -31.36 -6.58 -2.37
C VAL A 283 -30.55 -7.34 -1.32
N PHE A 284 -30.06 -6.60 -0.33
CA PHE A 284 -29.19 -7.10 0.74
C PHE A 284 -29.62 -6.54 2.09
N ASP A 285 -29.10 -7.12 3.17
CA ASP A 285 -29.38 -6.70 4.54
C ASP A 285 -28.33 -5.75 5.09
N GLU A 286 -27.06 -5.93 4.68
CA GLU A 286 -25.91 -5.10 5.09
C GLU A 286 -25.02 -4.78 3.88
N LEU A 287 -24.37 -3.61 3.95
CA LEU A 287 -23.42 -3.11 2.96
C LEU A 287 -22.04 -2.86 3.60
N ILE A 288 -20.99 -3.34 2.95
CA ILE A 288 -19.61 -2.95 3.23
C ILE A 288 -19.03 -2.25 2.01
N LEU A 289 -18.69 -0.98 2.15
CA LEU A 289 -18.01 -0.19 1.13
C LEU A 289 -16.49 -0.30 1.35
N ALA A 290 -15.84 -1.08 0.48
CA ALA A 290 -14.40 -1.37 0.49
C ALA A 290 -13.66 -0.67 -0.67
N CYS A 291 -14.20 0.44 -1.16
CA CYS A 291 -13.59 1.32 -2.16
C CYS A 291 -13.02 2.59 -1.51
N ASP A 292 -12.37 3.44 -2.30
CA ASP A 292 -11.93 4.77 -1.82
C ASP A 292 -13.13 5.67 -1.49
N ALA A 293 -12.88 6.70 -0.66
CA ALA A 293 -13.95 7.44 -0.02
C ALA A 293 -14.76 8.32 -0.98
N ASP A 294 -14.13 8.86 -2.02
CA ASP A 294 -14.82 9.61 -3.07
C ASP A 294 -15.60 8.69 -4.01
N THR A 295 -15.12 7.48 -4.34
CA THR A 295 -15.94 6.47 -5.02
C THR A 295 -17.14 6.08 -4.16
N SER A 296 -16.94 5.88 -2.85
CA SER A 296 -18.04 5.63 -1.92
C SER A 296 -19.07 6.75 -1.97
N LEU A 297 -18.65 8.02 -1.91
CA LEU A 297 -19.55 9.16 -2.04
C LEU A 297 -20.24 9.24 -3.40
N LYS A 298 -19.51 8.98 -4.49
CA LYS A 298 -20.02 9.01 -5.86
C LYS A 298 -21.14 7.99 -6.04
N ILE A 299 -20.94 6.77 -5.57
CA ILE A 299 -21.91 5.67 -5.71
C ILE A 299 -23.10 5.88 -4.76
N LEU A 300 -22.86 6.34 -3.53
CA LEU A 300 -23.94 6.69 -2.59
C LEU A 300 -24.79 7.84 -3.13
N ASN A 301 -24.19 8.81 -3.83
CA ASN A 301 -24.84 9.97 -4.43
C ASN A 301 -25.88 10.60 -3.48
N LYS A 302 -27.18 10.57 -3.81
CA LYS A 302 -28.27 11.15 -3.01
C LYS A 302 -28.51 10.41 -1.69
N ALA A 303 -28.11 9.14 -1.59
CA ALA A 303 -28.23 8.35 -0.37
C ALA A 303 -27.19 8.73 0.69
N ALA A 304 -26.14 9.50 0.35
CA ALA A 304 -25.15 9.95 1.32
C ALA A 304 -25.75 11.01 2.27
N THR A 305 -25.64 10.74 3.57
CA THR A 305 -26.01 11.66 4.66
C THR A 305 -25.06 12.86 4.74
N TRP A 306 -25.47 13.91 5.44
CA TRP A 306 -24.60 15.07 5.66
C TRP A 306 -23.27 14.70 6.36
N LYS A 307 -23.32 13.78 7.35
CA LYS A 307 -22.11 13.30 8.05
C LYS A 307 -21.16 12.57 7.10
N GLU A 308 -21.68 11.67 6.27
CA GLU A 308 -20.89 10.96 5.27
C GLU A 308 -20.27 11.90 4.25
N ARG A 309 -21.03 12.87 3.72
CA ARG A 309 -20.50 13.90 2.80
C ARG A 309 -19.35 14.68 3.44
N LYS A 310 -19.50 15.07 4.70
CA LYS A 310 -18.47 15.81 5.43
C LYS A 310 -17.22 14.97 5.66
N ILE A 311 -17.37 13.75 6.15
CA ILE A 311 -16.23 12.88 6.52
C ILE A 311 -15.53 12.36 5.27
N LEU A 312 -16.25 11.68 4.38
CA LEU A 312 -15.67 11.08 3.17
C LEU A 312 -15.16 12.16 2.20
N GLY A 313 -15.82 13.31 2.14
CA GLY A 313 -15.43 14.43 1.27
C GLY A 313 -14.24 15.25 1.79
N SER A 314 -13.79 14.99 3.02
CA SER A 314 -12.60 15.65 3.60
C SER A 314 -11.29 14.95 3.23
N ILE A 315 -11.34 13.83 2.51
CA ILE A 315 -10.15 13.09 2.11
C ILE A 315 -9.63 13.68 0.80
N THR A 316 -8.37 14.13 0.82
CA THR A 316 -7.69 14.62 -0.37
C THR A 316 -6.98 13.46 -1.06
N TYR A 317 -7.24 13.33 -2.35
CA TYR A 317 -6.54 12.41 -3.22
C TYR A 317 -5.72 13.17 -4.26
N ARG A 318 -4.58 12.60 -4.64
CA ARG A 318 -3.71 13.09 -5.71
C ARG A 318 -3.66 12.04 -6.82
N TRP A 319 -3.59 12.51 -8.06
CA TRP A 319 -3.41 11.65 -9.23
C TRP A 319 -1.95 11.65 -9.60
N ASP A 320 -1.33 10.48 -9.46
CA ASP A 320 0.09 10.29 -9.73
C ASP A 320 0.23 9.30 -10.90
N ILE A 321 1.28 9.49 -11.69
CA ILE A 321 1.65 8.56 -12.76
C ILE A 321 2.92 7.83 -12.36
N THR A 322 2.87 6.52 -12.56
CA THR A 322 4.02 5.65 -12.42
C THR A 322 4.44 5.17 -13.80
N THR A 323 5.72 5.34 -14.12
CA THR A 323 6.33 4.76 -15.34
C THR A 323 7.29 3.67 -14.92
N THR A 324 7.02 2.44 -15.33
CA THR A 324 7.95 1.31 -15.24
C THR A 324 8.80 1.29 -16.51
N HIS A 325 10.12 1.22 -16.38
CA HIS A 325 11.07 1.27 -17.49
C HIS A 325 12.36 0.50 -17.17
N ASN A 326 13.19 0.23 -18.16
CA ASN A 326 14.56 -0.30 -17.96
C ASN A 326 15.65 0.72 -18.37
N ASP A 327 15.31 2.02 -18.37
CA ASP A 327 16.24 3.08 -18.76
C ASP A 327 17.28 3.42 -17.69
N TYR A 328 18.39 2.68 -17.68
CA TYR A 328 19.50 2.92 -16.74
C TYR A 328 20.19 4.29 -16.94
N ASP A 329 20.17 4.85 -18.14
CA ASP A 329 20.78 6.16 -18.42
C ASP A 329 19.98 7.28 -17.74
N TYR A 330 18.65 7.20 -17.80
CA TYR A 330 17.74 8.06 -17.02
C TYR A 330 18.05 7.95 -15.52
N MET A 331 18.19 6.72 -15.02
CA MET A 331 18.49 6.49 -13.60
C MET A 331 19.84 7.09 -13.20
N CYS A 332 20.87 6.91 -14.02
CA CYS A 332 22.19 7.50 -13.82
C CYS A 332 22.17 9.02 -13.93
N LYS A 333 21.28 9.63 -14.71
CA LYS A 333 21.13 11.09 -14.83
C LYS A 333 20.53 11.71 -13.57
N HIS A 334 19.49 11.10 -13.01
CA HIS A 334 18.69 11.70 -11.94
C HIS A 334 19.03 11.22 -10.52
N TYR A 335 19.59 10.02 -10.38
CA TYR A 335 19.82 9.39 -9.07
C TYR A 335 21.29 8.99 -8.89
N GLN A 336 21.67 8.75 -7.63
CA GLN A 336 23.00 8.22 -7.29
C GLN A 336 22.98 6.69 -7.32
N MET A 337 23.17 6.12 -8.51
CA MET A 337 23.10 4.67 -8.74
C MET A 337 24.29 3.89 -8.18
N THR A 338 25.46 4.53 -8.08
CA THR A 338 26.72 3.89 -7.67
C THR A 338 27.26 4.49 -6.38
N TYR A 339 28.01 3.69 -5.62
CA TYR A 339 28.79 4.21 -4.51
C TYR A 339 29.92 5.12 -5.02
N ASP A 340 30.16 6.23 -4.32
CA ASP A 340 31.28 7.13 -4.59
C ASP A 340 31.83 7.68 -3.27
N ALA A 341 33.08 7.35 -2.97
CA ALA A 341 33.75 7.71 -1.72
C ALA A 341 33.86 9.23 -1.51
N LYS A 342 33.70 10.05 -2.56
CA LYS A 342 33.71 11.51 -2.43
C LYS A 342 32.55 12.07 -1.59
N TYR A 343 31.52 11.26 -1.32
CA TYR A 343 30.38 11.65 -0.51
C TYR A 343 30.49 11.23 0.95
N ASN A 344 31.50 10.45 1.31
CA ASN A 344 31.70 9.97 2.68
C ASN A 344 31.88 11.14 3.64
N ALA A 345 31.31 11.02 4.85
CA ALA A 345 31.60 11.95 5.94
C ALA A 345 33.11 12.02 6.18
N LYS A 346 33.64 13.25 6.34
CA LYS A 346 35.09 13.48 6.34
C LYS A 346 35.70 13.43 7.75
N LYS A 347 34.94 13.82 8.77
CA LYS A 347 35.44 13.92 10.15
C LYS A 347 35.13 12.66 10.96
N ARG A 348 34.23 11.79 10.49
CA ARG A 348 33.89 10.50 11.13
C ARG A 348 34.93 9.41 10.83
N LYS A 349 35.80 9.14 11.80
CA LYS A 349 36.90 8.16 11.73
C LYS A 349 36.73 6.94 12.64
N ASP A 350 35.59 6.82 13.30
CA ASP A 350 35.29 5.66 14.15
C ASP A 350 35.21 4.38 13.32
N LYS A 351 35.50 3.25 13.97
CA LYS A 351 35.58 1.94 13.32
C LYS A 351 34.29 1.57 12.58
N GLN A 352 33.13 1.84 13.20
CA GLN A 352 31.81 1.51 12.64
C GLN A 352 31.55 2.29 11.34
N THR A 353 31.88 3.58 11.30
CA THR A 353 31.77 4.38 10.08
C THR A 353 32.67 3.85 8.97
N GLN A 354 33.93 3.49 9.27
CA GLN A 354 34.85 2.94 8.26
C GLN A 354 34.36 1.57 7.73
N GLU A 355 33.85 0.70 8.60
CA GLU A 355 33.21 -0.56 8.21
C GLU A 355 31.99 -0.32 7.30
N SER A 356 31.19 0.72 7.57
CA SER A 356 30.05 1.08 6.71
C SER A 356 30.47 1.56 5.32
N PHE A 357 31.59 2.29 5.19
CA PHE A 357 32.13 2.71 3.89
C PHE A 357 32.61 1.51 3.07
N GLU A 358 33.31 0.57 3.69
CA GLU A 358 33.77 -0.63 2.98
C GLU A 358 32.60 -1.57 2.64
N PHE A 359 31.59 -1.66 3.52
CA PHE A 359 30.35 -2.37 3.19
C PHE A 359 29.67 -1.74 1.97
N ALA A 360 29.46 -0.42 1.95
CA ALA A 360 28.82 0.29 0.86
C ALA A 360 29.58 0.09 -0.46
N LYS A 361 30.91 0.22 -0.44
CA LYS A 361 31.75 0.01 -1.62
C LYS A 361 31.54 -1.35 -2.31
N ASN A 362 31.28 -2.40 -1.52
CA ASN A 362 31.14 -3.77 -2.03
C ASN A 362 29.68 -4.23 -2.19
N ASN A 363 28.73 -3.57 -1.53
CA ASN A 363 27.33 -4.04 -1.43
C ASN A 363 26.30 -2.95 -1.75
N TRP A 364 26.70 -1.83 -2.38
CA TRP A 364 25.78 -0.76 -2.77
C TRP A 364 24.74 -1.27 -3.76
N LYS A 365 23.52 -1.42 -3.27
CA LYS A 365 22.37 -1.96 -4.01
C LYS A 365 21.11 -1.19 -3.57
N PRO A 366 21.03 0.13 -3.83
CA PRO A 366 19.87 0.92 -3.44
C PRO A 366 18.64 0.39 -4.17
N LEU A 367 17.54 0.29 -3.44
CA LEU A 367 16.25 -0.12 -4.00
C LEU A 367 15.23 1.01 -3.96
N TYR A 368 15.40 1.99 -3.06
CA TYR A 368 14.69 3.27 -3.10
C TYR A 368 15.64 4.39 -3.50
N LEU A 369 15.20 5.21 -4.45
CA LEU A 369 15.95 6.34 -4.97
C LEU A 369 15.07 7.60 -4.93
N ILE A 370 15.52 8.60 -4.21
CA ILE A 370 14.74 9.82 -3.96
C ILE A 370 15.43 11.01 -4.59
N LYS A 371 14.70 11.72 -5.45
CA LYS A 371 15.15 12.94 -6.14
C LYS A 371 14.43 14.15 -5.57
N MET A 372 15.20 15.16 -5.21
CA MET A 372 14.70 16.51 -4.90
C MET A 372 14.87 17.38 -6.14
N TYR A 373 13.88 18.22 -6.43
CA TYR A 373 13.99 19.20 -7.51
C TYR A 373 14.96 20.33 -7.12
N GLN A 374 15.71 20.88 -8.10
CA GLN A 374 16.72 21.90 -7.81
C GLN A 374 16.11 23.27 -7.52
N ASP A 375 15.03 23.62 -8.23
CA ASP A 375 14.30 24.86 -8.10
C ASP A 375 13.38 24.89 -6.87
N ASP A 376 12.81 23.74 -6.50
CA ASP A 376 12.06 23.56 -5.26
C ASP A 376 12.43 22.20 -4.61
N PRO A 377 13.42 22.20 -3.68
CA PRO A 377 13.84 21.01 -2.96
C PRO A 377 12.74 20.34 -2.12
N SER A 378 11.63 21.02 -1.85
CA SER A 378 10.49 20.43 -1.13
C SER A 378 9.65 19.48 -1.99
N LEU A 379 9.83 19.52 -3.32
CA LEU A 379 9.20 18.60 -4.26
C LEU A 379 10.09 17.36 -4.44
N ILE A 380 9.47 16.20 -4.28
CA ILE A 380 10.17 14.92 -4.27
C ILE A 380 9.65 14.00 -5.37
N GLU A 381 10.54 13.45 -6.17
CA GLU A 381 10.28 12.35 -7.11
C GLU A 381 10.93 11.08 -6.57
N MET A 382 10.28 9.93 -6.74
CA MET A 382 10.80 8.67 -6.24
C MET A 382 10.90 7.65 -7.35
N SER A 383 11.96 6.87 -7.32
CA SER A 383 12.13 5.71 -8.17
C SER A 383 12.54 4.50 -7.35
N PHE A 384 12.17 3.33 -7.85
CA PHE A 384 12.40 2.04 -7.22
C PHE A 384 13.17 1.18 -8.20
N ASP A 385 14.26 0.55 -7.75
CA ASP A 385 14.86 -0.55 -8.49
C ASP A 385 14.14 -1.84 -8.09
N LEU A 386 13.17 -2.24 -8.92
CA LEU A 386 12.35 -3.43 -8.65
C LEU A 386 13.17 -4.72 -8.74
N THR A 387 14.25 -4.71 -9.51
CA THR A 387 15.20 -5.83 -9.59
C THR A 387 15.94 -6.02 -8.28
N ASN A 388 16.29 -4.94 -7.59
CA ASN A 388 16.87 -5.02 -6.25
C ASN A 388 15.84 -5.31 -5.15
N TYR A 389 14.60 -4.85 -5.35
CA TYR A 389 13.56 -4.96 -4.33
C TYR A 389 12.87 -6.33 -4.33
N GLN A 390 12.50 -6.85 -5.49
CA GLN A 390 11.61 -8.01 -5.60
C GLN A 390 12.43 -9.30 -5.81
N PRO A 391 12.47 -10.24 -4.83
CA PRO A 391 13.45 -11.33 -4.82
C PRO A 391 13.36 -12.32 -5.97
N GLN A 392 12.25 -12.34 -6.72
CA GLN A 392 12.11 -13.21 -7.89
C GLN A 392 13.10 -12.87 -9.02
N PHE A 393 13.59 -11.63 -9.07
CA PHE A 393 14.65 -11.25 -10.00
C PHE A 393 16.00 -11.91 -9.65
N SER A 394 16.20 -12.22 -8.37
CA SER A 394 17.33 -12.99 -7.84
C SER A 394 16.98 -14.48 -7.69
N GLY A 395 15.95 -14.93 -8.41
CA GLY A 395 15.59 -16.33 -8.54
C GLY A 395 14.50 -16.82 -7.60
N ALA A 396 14.09 -16.05 -6.58
CA ALA A 396 13.09 -16.55 -5.65
C ALA A 396 11.76 -16.95 -6.31
N GLY A 397 11.13 -18.01 -5.78
CA GLY A 397 9.85 -18.51 -6.30
C GLY A 397 8.69 -17.51 -6.12
N PRO A 398 7.67 -17.55 -7.00
CA PRO A 398 6.55 -16.59 -6.99
C PRO A 398 5.61 -16.74 -5.78
N THR A 399 5.68 -17.86 -5.06
CA THR A 399 4.91 -18.11 -3.83
C THR A 399 5.71 -17.84 -2.54
N GLY A 400 7.00 -17.54 -2.68
CA GLY A 400 7.97 -17.49 -1.59
C GLY A 400 8.87 -18.75 -1.50
N PRO A 401 9.81 -18.78 -0.53
CA PRO A 401 10.76 -19.87 -0.34
C PRO A 401 10.09 -21.19 0.09
N ARG A 402 10.33 -22.28 -0.65
CA ARG A 402 9.68 -23.59 -0.42
C ARG A 402 10.14 -24.24 0.88
N GLU A 403 11.42 -24.13 1.20
CA GLU A 403 12.04 -24.60 2.43
C GLU A 403 11.43 -23.96 3.69
N LYS A 404 10.74 -22.82 3.54
CA LYS A 404 10.00 -22.15 4.62
C LYS A 404 8.48 -22.43 4.58
N GLY A 405 8.05 -23.48 3.88
CA GLY A 405 6.68 -23.96 3.86
C GLY A 405 5.74 -23.21 2.91
N ALA A 406 6.28 -22.44 1.96
CA ALA A 406 5.47 -21.84 0.90
C ALA A 406 4.87 -22.93 -0.02
N ARG A 407 3.64 -22.69 -0.50
CA ARG A 407 2.96 -23.56 -1.47
C ARG A 407 3.76 -23.70 -2.76
N SER A 408 3.58 -24.83 -3.45
CA SER A 408 4.15 -24.99 -4.78
C SER A 408 3.46 -24.03 -5.77
N PRO A 409 4.19 -23.39 -6.71
CA PRO A 409 3.58 -22.53 -7.72
C PRO A 409 2.48 -23.22 -8.54
N CYS A 410 2.59 -24.53 -8.78
CA CYS A 410 1.56 -25.29 -9.50
C CYS A 410 0.24 -25.39 -8.74
N SER A 411 0.27 -25.37 -7.41
CA SER A 411 -0.93 -25.41 -6.54
C SER A 411 -1.60 -24.05 -6.35
N ALA A 412 -0.99 -22.98 -6.87
CA ALA A 412 -1.50 -21.61 -6.77
C ALA A 412 -1.26 -20.87 -8.09
N PRO A 413 -1.93 -21.26 -9.19
CA PRO A 413 -1.77 -20.60 -10.47
C PRO A 413 -2.22 -19.12 -10.38
N PRO A 414 -1.59 -18.21 -11.14
CA PRO A 414 -2.09 -16.86 -11.24
C PRO A 414 -3.37 -16.89 -12.09
N ARG A 415 -4.40 -16.12 -11.72
CA ARG A 415 -5.59 -15.98 -12.57
C ARG A 415 -5.33 -14.99 -13.70
N GLU A 416 -5.09 -13.72 -13.38
CA GLU A 416 -4.85 -12.67 -14.37
C GLU A 416 -3.67 -11.78 -13.96
N ARG A 417 -2.75 -11.57 -14.91
CA ARG A 417 -1.77 -10.47 -14.90
C ARG A 417 -2.12 -9.56 -16.07
N GLN A 418 -2.24 -8.26 -15.84
CA GLN A 418 -2.26 -7.35 -16.98
C GLN A 418 -0.88 -7.41 -17.66
N GLY A 419 -0.85 -7.52 -18.98
CA GLY A 419 0.37 -7.57 -19.79
C GLY A 419 0.33 -6.56 -20.93
N PRO A 420 1.42 -6.43 -21.72
CA PRO A 420 1.59 -5.36 -22.71
C PRO A 420 0.50 -5.33 -23.79
N LYS A 421 -0.10 -6.49 -24.10
CA LYS A 421 -1.17 -6.62 -25.09
C LYS A 421 -2.46 -7.20 -24.47
N GLY A 422 -2.59 -7.17 -23.15
CA GLY A 422 -3.62 -7.92 -22.42
C GLY A 422 -5.04 -7.47 -22.77
N LYS A 423 -5.87 -8.43 -23.19
CA LYS A 423 -7.33 -8.33 -23.04
C LYS A 423 -7.70 -8.77 -21.62
N GLN A 424 -8.85 -8.31 -21.15
CA GLN A 424 -9.45 -8.74 -19.88
C GLN A 424 -9.53 -10.28 -19.84
N GLY A 425 -9.05 -10.95 -18.79
CA GLY A 425 -9.16 -12.41 -18.71
C GLY A 425 -8.04 -13.25 -19.34
N ASP A 426 -7.01 -12.66 -19.97
CA ASP A 426 -6.06 -13.43 -20.79
C ASP A 426 -4.63 -13.47 -20.21
N SER A 427 -4.12 -14.67 -19.89
CA SER A 427 -2.74 -14.88 -19.48
C SER A 427 -1.81 -14.95 -20.71
N GLN A 428 -0.97 -13.93 -20.90
CA GLN A 428 -0.09 -13.86 -22.09
C GLN A 428 1.14 -14.78 -22.03
N GLU A 429 1.31 -15.54 -20.94
CA GLU A 429 2.55 -16.28 -20.61
C GLU A 429 3.07 -17.18 -21.73
N LYS A 430 2.19 -17.84 -22.49
CA LYS A 430 2.58 -18.80 -23.54
C LYS A 430 3.30 -18.17 -24.72
N HIS A 431 3.09 -16.88 -24.96
CA HIS A 431 3.64 -16.17 -26.11
C HIS A 431 4.90 -15.38 -25.78
N LEU A 432 5.36 -15.43 -24.53
CA LEU A 432 6.51 -14.67 -24.05
C LEU A 432 7.77 -15.53 -24.05
N SER A 433 8.92 -14.86 -24.11
CA SER A 433 10.21 -15.50 -23.91
C SER A 433 10.23 -16.27 -22.59
N GLN A 434 10.84 -17.45 -22.59
CA GLN A 434 10.94 -18.28 -21.39
C GLN A 434 12.15 -17.87 -20.55
N LEU A 435 12.07 -18.08 -19.23
CA LEU A 435 13.23 -17.92 -18.36
C LEU A 435 14.36 -18.86 -18.80
N THR A 436 15.60 -18.41 -18.63
CA THR A 436 16.80 -19.22 -18.97
C THR A 436 16.92 -20.48 -18.13
N SER A 437 16.34 -20.48 -16.93
CA SER A 437 16.15 -21.65 -16.07
C SER A 437 14.84 -21.53 -15.31
N ASN A 438 14.21 -22.67 -15.00
CA ASN A 438 13.08 -22.77 -14.09
C ASN A 438 13.51 -23.04 -12.64
N ASN A 439 14.82 -23.22 -12.42
CA ASN A 439 15.38 -23.36 -11.08
C ASN A 439 15.69 -21.97 -10.51
N PRO A 440 15.06 -21.58 -9.39
CA PRO A 440 15.40 -20.40 -8.62
C PRO A 440 16.91 -20.16 -8.44
N ASP A 441 17.66 -21.20 -8.10
CA ASP A 441 19.08 -21.06 -7.73
C ASP A 441 19.97 -20.68 -8.93
N ASP A 442 19.49 -20.91 -10.15
CA ASP A 442 20.23 -20.61 -11.39
C ASP A 442 19.99 -19.17 -11.86
N LEU A 443 19.01 -18.47 -11.31
CA LEU A 443 18.61 -17.11 -11.70
C LEU A 443 19.29 -16.09 -10.78
N LYS A 444 20.46 -15.59 -11.21
CA LYS A 444 21.06 -14.40 -10.60
C LYS A 444 20.40 -13.12 -11.12
N ASP A 445 20.66 -12.00 -10.45
CA ASP A 445 20.26 -10.67 -10.91
C ASP A 445 20.63 -10.44 -12.39
N PRO A 446 19.73 -9.89 -13.22
CA PRO A 446 20.05 -9.49 -14.58
C PRO A 446 21.14 -8.39 -14.59
N PRO A 447 21.81 -8.15 -15.73
CA PRO A 447 22.71 -7.01 -15.86
C PRO A 447 21.99 -5.70 -15.53
N VAL A 448 22.71 -4.69 -15.04
CA VAL A 448 22.12 -3.41 -14.61
C VAL A 448 21.33 -2.68 -15.72
N GLN A 449 21.69 -2.92 -16.98
CA GLN A 449 21.00 -2.38 -18.16
C GLN A 449 19.60 -3.01 -18.38
N ASP A 450 19.39 -4.18 -17.81
CA ASP A 450 18.15 -4.94 -17.84
C ASP A 450 17.40 -4.87 -16.50
N HIS A 451 17.86 -4.06 -15.55
CA HIS A 451 17.09 -3.79 -14.34
C HIS A 451 15.76 -3.13 -14.68
N VAL A 452 14.73 -3.48 -13.91
CA VAL A 452 13.39 -2.89 -14.03
C VAL A 452 13.24 -1.83 -12.95
N PHE A 453 13.05 -0.59 -13.39
CA PHE A 453 12.81 0.56 -12.54
C PHE A 453 11.35 0.96 -12.58
N GLN A 454 10.88 1.54 -11.49
CA GLN A 454 9.55 2.14 -11.40
C GLN A 454 9.69 3.55 -10.86
N THR A 455 9.41 4.56 -11.68
CA THR A 455 9.53 5.97 -11.31
C THR A 455 8.14 6.58 -11.13
N ILE A 456 7.90 7.16 -9.95
CA ILE A 456 6.68 7.85 -9.55
C ILE A 456 6.96 9.35 -9.62
N PHE A 457 6.22 10.01 -10.51
CA PHE A 457 6.33 11.45 -10.71
C PHE A 457 5.44 12.21 -9.70
N LEU A 458 5.65 13.52 -9.63
CA LEU A 458 4.75 14.41 -8.90
C LEU A 458 3.32 14.27 -9.44
N ASN A 459 2.33 14.72 -8.67
CA ASN A 459 0.94 14.63 -9.14
C ASN A 459 0.69 15.44 -10.43
N GLN A 460 -0.43 15.13 -11.08
CA GLN A 460 -0.85 15.72 -12.37
C GLN A 460 -0.83 17.26 -12.43
N GLU A 461 -1.10 17.94 -11.31
CA GLU A 461 -1.11 19.41 -11.22
C GLU A 461 0.30 20.02 -11.38
N LEU A 462 1.35 19.21 -11.26
CA LEU A 462 2.76 19.58 -11.38
C LEU A 462 3.44 18.88 -12.57
N SER A 463 2.65 18.52 -13.59
CA SER A 463 3.13 17.76 -14.75
C SER A 463 4.19 18.47 -15.59
N GLU A 464 4.24 19.81 -15.53
CA GLU A 464 5.26 20.63 -16.15
C GLU A 464 6.66 20.41 -15.58
N LYS A 465 6.77 19.86 -14.36
CA LYS A 465 8.06 19.55 -13.72
C LYS A 465 8.55 18.15 -14.04
N TRP A 466 7.72 17.28 -14.62
CA TRP A 466 8.08 15.88 -14.78
C TRP A 466 9.30 15.69 -15.67
N THR A 467 10.21 14.84 -15.23
CA THR A 467 11.32 14.34 -16.07
C THR A 467 10.93 13.11 -16.88
N LYS A 468 9.63 12.78 -16.94
CA LYS A 468 9.09 11.58 -17.60
C LYS A 468 9.47 11.49 -19.08
N ASP A 469 9.45 12.60 -19.80
CA ASP A 469 9.76 12.62 -21.24
C ASP A 469 11.24 12.40 -21.55
N GLU A 470 12.10 12.40 -20.53
CA GLU A 470 13.52 12.04 -20.67
C GLU A 470 13.75 10.53 -20.65
N ILE A 471 12.75 9.73 -20.28
CA ILE A 471 12.82 8.27 -20.36
C ILE A 471 12.67 7.87 -21.84
N SER A 472 13.61 7.06 -22.32
CA SER A 472 13.60 6.56 -23.70
C SER A 472 12.32 5.75 -23.96
N LYS A 473 11.53 6.13 -24.98
CA LYS A 473 10.19 5.56 -25.24
C LYS A 473 10.22 4.05 -25.50
N ASP A 474 11.29 3.54 -26.09
CA ASP A 474 11.53 2.12 -26.35
C ASP A 474 11.88 1.31 -25.09
N LYS A 475 12.26 2.00 -24.00
CA LYS A 475 12.58 1.40 -22.70
C LYS A 475 11.42 1.47 -21.70
N ILE A 476 10.27 2.05 -22.08
CA ILE A 476 9.06 2.09 -21.25
C ILE A 476 8.35 0.74 -21.32
N ILE A 477 8.06 0.16 -20.15
CA ILE A 477 7.41 -1.16 -19.99
C ILE A 477 5.93 -1.02 -19.68
N LEU A 478 5.58 -0.08 -18.79
CA LEU A 478 4.22 0.16 -18.30
C LEU A 478 4.07 1.61 -17.85
N GLU A 479 2.96 2.24 -18.20
CA GLU A 479 2.52 3.49 -17.58
C GLU A 479 1.19 3.26 -16.87
N LYS A 480 1.12 3.64 -15.60
CA LYS A 480 -0.07 3.42 -14.78
C LYS A 480 -0.41 4.68 -14.00
N TRP A 481 -1.62 5.15 -14.23
CA TRP A 481 -2.24 6.17 -13.40
C TRP A 481 -2.85 5.54 -12.17
N TRP A 482 -2.65 6.19 -11.03
CA TRP A 482 -3.25 5.76 -9.80
C TRP A 482 -3.52 6.96 -8.91
N LYS A 483 -4.31 6.70 -7.88
CA LYS A 483 -4.87 7.71 -7.00
C LYS A 483 -4.35 7.49 -5.60
N GLN A 484 -3.56 8.43 -5.12
CA GLN A 484 -2.93 8.36 -3.82
C GLN A 484 -3.69 9.17 -2.80
N GLN A 485 -3.92 8.60 -1.63
CA GLN A 485 -4.43 9.36 -0.49
C GLN A 485 -3.32 10.28 0.05
N SER A 486 -3.67 11.54 0.29
CA SER A 486 -2.82 12.47 1.01
C SER A 486 -2.96 12.29 2.53
N HIS A 487 -1.84 12.08 3.25
CA HIS A 487 -1.81 11.93 4.72
C HIS A 487 -1.71 13.28 5.45
N ARG A 488 -2.29 14.32 4.84
CA ARG A 488 -2.36 15.66 5.41
C ARG A 488 -2.97 15.64 6.80
N TRP A 489 -2.54 16.58 7.66
CA TRP A 489 -3.11 16.76 9.00
C TRP A 489 -4.65 16.87 9.03
N THR A 490 -5.26 17.37 7.94
CA THR A 490 -6.72 17.47 7.77
C THR A 490 -7.41 16.11 7.83
N HIS A 491 -6.77 15.04 7.37
CA HIS A 491 -7.30 13.68 7.47
C HIS A 491 -7.49 13.26 8.94
N TYR A 492 -6.52 13.60 9.78
CA TYR A 492 -6.52 13.29 11.21
C TYR A 492 -7.39 14.27 12.03
N ALA A 493 -7.74 15.41 11.46
CA ALA A 493 -8.69 16.36 12.07
C ALA A 493 -10.15 16.02 11.72
N TYR A 494 -10.43 15.67 10.46
CA TYR A 494 -11.80 15.65 9.91
C TYR A 494 -12.31 14.28 9.49
N VAL A 495 -11.46 13.25 9.47
CA VAL A 495 -11.85 11.90 9.03
C VAL A 495 -11.69 10.89 10.17
N VAL A 496 -10.44 10.59 10.54
CA VAL A 496 -10.09 9.48 11.45
C VAL A 496 -10.86 9.53 12.78
N PRO A 497 -10.96 10.68 13.49
CA PRO A 497 -11.68 10.73 14.78
C PRO A 497 -13.20 10.56 14.67
N TRP A 498 -13.75 10.62 13.45
CA TRP A 498 -15.18 10.74 13.21
C TRP A 498 -15.77 9.54 12.46
N LEU A 499 -14.96 8.55 12.06
CA LEU A 499 -15.42 7.37 11.32
C LEU A 499 -16.53 6.59 12.04
N TRP A 500 -16.47 6.52 13.37
CA TRP A 500 -17.50 5.86 14.18
C TRP A 500 -18.90 6.47 14.02
N LEU A 501 -19.01 7.74 13.57
CA LEU A 501 -20.31 8.38 13.33
C LEU A 501 -21.03 7.84 12.09
N ILE A 502 -20.29 7.21 11.17
CA ILE A 502 -20.84 6.71 9.89
C ILE A 502 -20.80 5.19 9.79
N ASN A 503 -19.88 4.52 10.50
CA ASN A 503 -19.86 3.06 10.54
C ASN A 503 -21.04 2.49 11.33
N GLY A 504 -21.72 1.51 10.74
CA GLY A 504 -22.93 0.87 11.27
C GLY A 504 -24.22 1.69 11.03
N ALA A 505 -24.10 2.96 10.63
CA ALA A 505 -25.26 3.76 10.27
C ALA A 505 -25.84 3.29 8.93
N ASN A 506 -27.17 3.27 8.80
CA ASN A 506 -27.87 2.88 7.57
C ASN A 506 -27.44 1.51 7.03
N HIS A 507 -27.14 0.53 7.90
CA HIS A 507 -26.66 -0.80 7.52
C HIS A 507 -25.42 -0.75 6.63
N THR A 508 -24.53 0.22 6.87
CA THR A 508 -23.33 0.47 6.06
C THR A 508 -22.09 0.52 6.93
N ASN A 509 -21.04 -0.17 6.53
CA ASN A 509 -19.70 -0.03 7.09
C ASN A 509 -18.70 0.33 5.98
N TYR A 510 -17.67 1.09 6.35
CA TYR A 510 -16.62 1.56 5.45
C TYR A 510 -15.28 0.96 5.85
N CYS A 511 -14.54 0.45 4.87
CA CYS A 511 -13.21 -0.09 5.08
C CYS A 511 -12.27 0.24 3.92
N GLY A 512 -10.97 0.17 4.18
CA GLY A 512 -9.91 0.56 3.25
C GLY A 512 -8.74 1.22 3.99
N GLY A 513 -7.57 1.25 3.35
CA GLY A 513 -6.37 1.89 3.95
C GLY A 513 -6.60 3.36 4.32
N TRP A 514 -7.53 4.04 3.62
CA TRP A 514 -7.88 5.43 3.87
C TRP A 514 -8.56 5.71 5.20
N THR A 515 -8.97 4.69 5.94
CA THR A 515 -9.65 4.85 7.23
C THR A 515 -8.71 5.21 8.40
N LEU A 516 -7.39 5.10 8.23
CA LEU A 516 -6.43 5.49 9.27
C LEU A 516 -5.10 5.98 8.70
N VAL A 517 -4.41 5.10 7.98
CA VAL A 517 -3.16 5.37 7.28
C VAL A 517 -3.08 4.40 6.12
N ASN A 518 -2.75 4.89 4.93
CA ASN A 518 -2.70 4.07 3.71
C ASN A 518 -1.62 2.99 3.79
N MET A 519 -1.96 1.83 4.36
CA MET A 519 -1.12 0.64 4.51
C MET A 519 -1.94 -0.61 4.23
N GLN A 520 -1.31 -1.64 3.65
CA GLN A 520 -1.94 -2.95 3.43
C GLN A 520 -2.50 -3.55 4.72
N GLU A 521 -1.76 -3.42 5.83
CA GLU A 521 -2.18 -3.88 7.16
C GLU A 521 -3.48 -3.22 7.63
N VAL A 522 -3.59 -1.90 7.48
CA VAL A 522 -4.82 -1.16 7.82
C VAL A 522 -5.96 -1.56 6.90
N ALA A 523 -5.71 -1.76 5.61
CA ALA A 523 -6.74 -2.24 4.69
C ALA A 523 -7.30 -3.59 5.17
N ILE A 524 -6.44 -4.57 5.47
CA ILE A 524 -6.86 -5.89 5.97
C ILE A 524 -7.62 -5.76 7.30
N VAL A 525 -7.07 -5.04 8.28
CA VAL A 525 -7.68 -4.86 9.60
C VAL A 525 -9.03 -4.15 9.51
N SER A 526 -9.15 -3.12 8.66
CA SER A 526 -10.41 -2.37 8.48
C SER A 526 -11.52 -3.24 7.89
N GLY A 527 -11.19 -4.14 6.96
CA GLY A 527 -12.15 -5.09 6.41
C GLY A 527 -12.65 -6.10 7.45
N TYR A 528 -11.73 -6.63 8.27
CA TYR A 528 -12.12 -7.47 9.40
C TYR A 528 -13.01 -6.73 10.42
N ALA A 529 -12.69 -5.47 10.72
CA ALA A 529 -13.50 -4.66 11.63
C ALA A 529 -14.93 -4.43 11.08
N ALA A 530 -15.06 -4.11 9.79
CA ALA A 530 -16.36 -3.95 9.13
C ALA A 530 -17.20 -5.24 9.16
N ALA A 531 -16.59 -6.40 8.92
CA ALA A 531 -17.28 -7.69 9.01
C ALA A 531 -17.68 -8.03 10.46
N VAL A 532 -16.82 -7.76 11.44
CA VAL A 532 -17.11 -7.99 12.86
C VAL A 532 -18.23 -7.09 13.34
N ALA A 533 -18.31 -5.85 12.86
CA ALA A 533 -19.39 -4.91 13.20
C ALA A 533 -20.79 -5.44 12.83
N ILE A 534 -20.89 -6.32 11.83
CA ILE A 534 -22.17 -6.96 11.41
C ILE A 534 -22.34 -8.40 11.92
N GLY A 535 -21.43 -8.87 12.79
CA GLY A 535 -21.56 -10.12 13.53
C GLY A 535 -20.59 -11.25 13.13
N ALA A 536 -19.61 -11.00 12.24
CA ALA A 536 -18.57 -11.97 11.94
C ALA A 536 -17.60 -12.15 13.13
N LYS A 537 -16.81 -13.23 13.10
CA LYS A 537 -15.70 -13.44 14.04
C LYS A 537 -14.41 -12.90 13.43
N TYR A 538 -13.57 -12.30 14.26
CA TYR A 538 -12.20 -11.98 13.87
C TYR A 538 -11.35 -13.26 13.87
N PRO A 539 -10.73 -13.66 12.75
CA PRO A 539 -10.09 -14.97 12.61
C PRO A 539 -8.82 -15.15 13.45
N PHE A 540 -8.16 -14.07 13.86
CA PHE A 540 -6.85 -14.14 14.53
C PHE A 540 -6.91 -13.67 15.99
N GLN A 541 -8.05 -13.89 16.66
CA GLN A 541 -8.30 -13.40 18.02
C GLN A 541 -7.30 -13.88 19.08
N ASP A 542 -6.67 -15.04 18.84
CA ASP A 542 -5.75 -15.71 19.76
C ASP A 542 -4.28 -15.33 19.50
N ASP A 543 -4.01 -14.68 18.37
CA ASP A 543 -2.69 -14.14 18.02
C ASP A 543 -2.58 -12.71 18.57
N LYS A 544 -1.74 -12.52 19.59
CA LYS A 544 -1.66 -11.25 20.33
C LYS A 544 -1.23 -10.09 19.45
N ASP A 545 -0.26 -10.32 18.57
CA ASP A 545 0.31 -9.29 17.70
C ASP A 545 -0.72 -8.85 16.65
N CYS A 546 -1.43 -9.81 16.04
CA CYS A 546 -2.54 -9.51 15.13
C CYS A 546 -3.68 -8.77 15.85
N ALA A 547 -4.08 -9.27 17.02
CA ALA A 547 -5.22 -8.76 17.78
C ALA A 547 -4.99 -7.34 18.32
N ARG A 548 -3.74 -6.95 18.62
CA ARG A 548 -3.43 -5.61 19.18
C ARG A 548 -3.90 -4.50 18.25
N LEU A 549 -3.43 -4.48 17.00
CA LEU A 549 -3.82 -3.46 16.02
C LEU A 549 -5.31 -3.55 15.68
N PHE A 550 -5.85 -4.76 15.52
CA PHE A 550 -7.28 -4.95 15.29
C PHE A 550 -8.14 -4.33 16.38
N ASN A 551 -7.82 -4.57 17.66
CA ASN A 551 -8.60 -4.04 18.79
C ASN A 551 -8.51 -2.51 18.88
N LEU A 552 -7.33 -1.93 18.64
CA LEU A 552 -7.13 -0.46 18.59
C LEU A 552 -7.94 0.17 17.46
N TYR A 553 -7.81 -0.37 16.24
CA TYR A 553 -8.55 0.10 15.08
C TYR A 553 -10.05 0.00 15.29
N ASN A 554 -10.54 -1.15 15.77
CA ASN A 554 -11.96 -1.38 15.96
C ASN A 554 -12.55 -0.49 17.06
N ALA A 555 -11.78 -0.19 18.12
CA ALA A 555 -12.18 0.78 19.14
C ALA A 555 -12.34 2.19 18.55
N LEU A 556 -11.43 2.61 17.68
CA LEU A 556 -11.45 3.91 17.01
C LEU A 556 -12.58 4.03 15.97
N ALA A 557 -12.70 3.05 15.08
CA ALA A 557 -13.59 3.09 13.93
C ALA A 557 -15.07 2.79 14.25
N HIS A 558 -15.35 2.12 15.37
CA HIS A 558 -16.71 1.70 15.78
C HIS A 558 -17.06 2.07 17.23
N LEU A 559 -16.26 2.90 17.90
CA LEU A 559 -16.46 3.36 19.30
C LEU A 559 -16.66 2.21 20.32
N SER A 560 -15.82 1.19 20.27
CA SER A 560 -15.92 0.01 21.16
C SER A 560 -15.05 0.13 22.42
N PHE A 561 -15.64 0.56 23.55
CA PHE A 561 -14.95 0.65 24.85
C PHE A 561 -14.37 -0.68 25.36
N LYS A 562 -15.05 -1.80 25.06
CA LYS A 562 -14.57 -3.15 25.41
C LYS A 562 -13.27 -3.49 24.68
N ASN A 563 -13.17 -3.12 23.40
CA ASN A 563 -11.97 -3.38 22.59
C ASN A 563 -10.82 -2.44 22.96
N ALA A 564 -11.11 -1.18 23.32
CA ALA A 564 -10.11 -0.26 23.85
C ALA A 564 -9.43 -0.84 25.11
N LYS A 565 -10.21 -1.41 26.04
CA LYS A 565 -9.67 -2.06 27.25
C LYS A 565 -8.87 -3.33 26.94
N LYS A 566 -9.24 -4.09 25.90
CA LYS A 566 -8.50 -5.29 25.46
C LYS A 566 -7.15 -4.91 24.84
N ALA A 567 -7.12 -3.86 24.04
CA ALA A 567 -5.91 -3.34 23.41
C ALA A 567 -4.91 -2.73 24.39
N LEU A 568 -5.37 -2.09 25.46
CA LEU A 568 -4.49 -1.49 26.48
C LEU A 568 -3.90 -2.50 27.48
N LYS A 569 -4.37 -3.76 27.45
CA LYS A 569 -3.95 -4.83 28.37
C LYS A 569 -3.03 -5.86 27.72
N GLY A 570 -2.94 -5.88 26.40
CA GLY A 570 -2.05 -6.74 25.61
C GLY A 570 -0.99 -5.89 24.94
#